data_AF-A0A089NVR3-F1
#
_entry.id   AF-A0A089NVR3-F1
#
_cell.length_a   1.000
_cell.length_b   1.000
_cell.length_c   1.000
_cell.angle_alpha   90.00
_cell.angle_beta   90.00
_cell.angle_gamma   90.00
#
_symmetry.space_group_name_H-M   'P 1'
#
loop_
_entity.id
_entity.type
_entity.pdbx_description
1 polymer ?
#
loop_
_entity_poly.entity_id
_entity_poly.type
_entity_poly.pdbx_seq_one_letter_code
_entity_poly.pdbx_strand_id
1 'polypeptide(L)'
;MFRRPLSPTRLVRAAVLGAALLSTSTAAEARRAALRADVEGYAMAACLTRQDVPYLREQGHLWGNAILQRGHGSVEDWTTLADAVGAAAARQTMSMARGDGAVHDALKPMPLLFCHELVRSPAVRAAKVRAMRHLAPDYR
;
A
#
# COMPACT_ATOMS: atom_id res chain seq x y z
N MET A 1 0.54 59.66 16.86
CA MET A 1 0.13 58.30 16.45
C MET A 1 1.26 57.33 16.87
N PHE A 2 1.24 56.80 18.10
CA PHE A 2 2.32 55.94 18.63
C PHE A 2 1.99 54.46 18.41
N ARG A 3 2.77 53.78 17.56
CA ARG A 3 2.75 52.31 17.48
C ARG A 3 3.44 51.76 18.73
N ARG A 4 2.70 50.98 19.53
CA ARG A 4 3.27 50.25 20.68
C ARG A 4 4.18 49.12 20.17
N PRO A 5 5.41 48.99 20.69
CA PRO A 5 6.30 47.88 20.31
C PRO A 5 5.76 46.56 20.89
N LEU A 6 5.77 45.51 20.07
CA LEU A 6 5.41 44.16 20.48
C LEU A 6 6.49 43.61 21.42
N SER A 7 6.06 43.13 22.60
CA SER A 7 6.94 42.57 23.62
C SER A 7 7.54 41.22 23.17
N PRO A 8 8.86 40.99 23.35
CA PRO A 8 9.56 39.80 22.85
C PRO A 8 9.04 38.47 23.40
N THR A 9 8.38 38.47 24.56
CA THR A 9 7.74 37.29 25.16
C THR A 9 6.53 36.76 24.39
N ARG A 10 5.86 37.58 23.57
CA ARG A 10 4.74 37.13 22.72
C ARG A 10 5.21 36.42 21.45
N LEU A 11 6.39 36.80 20.94
CA LEU A 11 7.01 36.17 19.76
C LEU A 11 7.52 34.75 20.06
N VAL A 12 8.12 34.55 21.24
CA VAL A 12 8.65 33.23 21.65
C VAL A 12 7.54 32.20 21.85
N ARG A 13 6.39 32.58 22.43
CA ARG A 13 5.25 31.66 22.60
C ARG A 13 4.62 31.24 21.27
N ALA A 14 4.55 32.13 20.29
CA ALA A 14 4.01 31.80 18.96
C ALA A 14 4.90 30.80 18.19
N ALA A 15 6.23 30.90 18.34
CA ALA A 15 7.18 30.01 17.68
C ALA A 15 7.15 28.57 18.23
N VAL A 16 6.97 28.40 19.55
CA VAL A 16 6.92 27.06 20.19
C VAL A 16 5.62 26.32 19.86
N LEU A 17 4.49 27.02 19.75
CA LEU A 17 3.21 26.45 19.31
C LEU A 17 3.22 26.06 17.82
N GLY A 18 3.89 26.83 16.96
CA GLY A 18 4.04 26.51 15.54
C GLY A 18 4.87 25.24 15.29
N ALA A 19 5.98 25.06 16.02
CA ALA A 19 6.83 23.88 15.89
C ALA A 19 6.12 22.57 16.32
N ALA A 20 5.34 22.60 17.40
CA ALA A 20 4.61 21.42 17.88
C ALA A 20 3.47 20.97 16.93
N LEU A 21 2.81 21.92 16.27
CA LEU A 21 1.75 21.63 15.28
C LEU A 21 2.32 21.07 13.96
N LEU A 22 3.50 21.54 13.54
CA LEU A 22 4.21 21.01 12.36
C LEU A 22 4.73 19.58 12.60
N SER A 23 5.26 19.28 13.79
CA SER A 23 5.80 17.95 14.11
C SER A 23 4.76 16.84 14.24
N THR A 24 3.53 17.15 14.68
CA THR A 24 2.47 16.13 14.79
C THR A 24 1.85 15.78 13.44
N SER A 25 1.82 16.72 12.49
CA SER A 25 1.32 16.49 11.13
C SER A 25 2.20 15.52 10.35
N THR A 26 3.52 15.65 10.44
CA THR A 26 4.46 14.80 9.68
C THR A 26 4.45 13.36 10.16
N ALA A 27 4.38 13.12 11.48
CA ALA A 27 4.27 11.78 12.05
C ALA A 27 2.96 11.09 11.64
N ALA A 28 1.84 11.81 11.70
CA ALA A 28 0.54 11.27 11.28
C ALA A 28 0.49 10.98 9.77
N GLU A 29 1.14 11.80 8.95
CA GLU A 29 1.24 11.56 7.51
C GLU A 29 2.15 10.36 7.19
N ALA A 30 3.30 10.24 7.87
CA ALA A 30 4.20 9.10 7.74
C ALA A 30 3.50 7.78 8.10
N ARG A 31 2.70 7.76 9.17
CA ARG A 31 1.89 6.61 9.57
C ARG A 31 0.84 6.22 8.53
N ARG A 32 0.13 7.20 7.96
CA ARG A 32 -0.82 6.97 6.86
C ARG A 32 -0.12 6.47 5.59
N ALA A 33 1.08 6.97 5.31
CA ALA A 33 1.89 6.52 4.19
C ALA A 33 2.36 5.07 4.38
N ALA A 34 2.84 4.71 5.58
CA ALA A 34 3.23 3.35 5.91
C ALA A 34 2.06 2.37 5.77
N LEU A 35 0.90 2.70 6.34
CA LEU A 35 -0.32 1.91 6.19
C LEU A 35 -0.70 1.69 4.71
N ARG A 36 -0.67 2.77 3.91
CA ARG A 36 -0.98 2.68 2.48
C ARG A 36 0.03 1.79 1.75
N ALA A 37 1.32 1.98 2.01
CA ALA A 37 2.38 1.20 1.39
C ALA A 37 2.24 -0.30 1.72
N ASP A 38 1.88 -0.64 2.97
CA ASP A 38 1.74 -2.02 3.40
C ASP A 38 0.48 -2.67 2.84
N VAL A 39 -0.65 -1.96 2.79
CA VAL A 39 -1.85 -2.47 2.13
C VAL A 39 -1.64 -2.66 0.62
N GLU A 40 -0.95 -1.72 -0.05
CA GLU A 40 -0.63 -1.85 -1.47
C GLU A 40 0.36 -2.98 -1.74
N GLY A 41 1.42 -3.07 -0.94
CA GLY A 41 2.43 -4.11 -1.03
C GLY A 41 1.87 -5.50 -0.73
N TYR A 42 1.02 -5.62 0.29
CA TYR A 42 0.40 -6.90 0.65
C TYR A 42 -0.58 -7.38 -0.43
N ALA A 43 -1.34 -6.47 -1.06
CA ALA A 43 -2.18 -6.83 -2.19
C ALA A 43 -1.37 -7.33 -3.40
N MET A 44 -0.21 -6.73 -3.67
CA MET A 44 0.71 -7.21 -4.70
C MET A 44 1.29 -8.58 -4.34
N ALA A 45 1.79 -8.73 -3.10
CA ALA A 45 2.29 -9.99 -2.57
C ALA A 45 1.26 -11.12 -2.70
N ALA A 46 0.01 -10.87 -2.29
CA ALA A 46 -1.10 -11.82 -2.39
C ALA A 46 -1.46 -12.20 -3.84
N CYS A 47 -1.24 -11.31 -4.81
CA CYS A 47 -1.37 -11.70 -6.22
C CYS A 47 -0.20 -12.57 -6.68
N LEU A 48 1.03 -12.22 -6.27
CA LEU A 48 2.26 -12.91 -6.66
C LEU A 48 2.30 -14.35 -6.15
N THR A 49 1.84 -14.62 -4.92
CA THR A 49 1.73 -15.98 -4.35
C THR A 49 0.82 -16.91 -5.15
N ARG A 50 -0.01 -16.37 -6.04
CA ARG A 50 -0.93 -17.14 -6.88
C ARG A 50 -0.40 -17.38 -8.30
N GLN A 51 0.79 -16.88 -8.63
CA GLN A 51 1.35 -17.04 -9.96
C GLN A 51 1.94 -18.44 -10.15
N ASP A 52 1.90 -18.94 -11.38
CA ASP A 52 2.49 -20.24 -11.75
C ASP A 52 4.01 -20.22 -11.80
N VAL A 53 4.61 -19.03 -11.94
CA VAL A 53 6.06 -18.84 -11.96
C VAL A 53 6.63 -18.99 -10.54
N PRO A 54 7.44 -20.02 -10.23
CA PRO A 54 7.88 -20.31 -8.87
C PRO A 54 8.62 -19.15 -8.19
N TYR A 55 9.49 -18.47 -8.93
CA TYR A 55 10.20 -17.31 -8.41
C TYR A 55 9.24 -16.18 -7.98
N LEU A 56 8.24 -15.85 -8.80
CA LEU A 56 7.28 -14.81 -8.44
C LEU A 56 6.42 -15.20 -7.24
N ARG A 57 6.04 -16.49 -7.16
CA ARG A 57 5.32 -17.03 -6.00
C ARG A 57 6.12 -16.84 -4.71
N GLU A 58 7.39 -17.22 -4.73
CA GLU A 58 8.29 -17.06 -3.58
C GLU A 58 8.48 -15.59 -3.21
N GLN A 59 8.71 -14.71 -4.19
CA GLN A 59 8.80 -13.26 -3.95
C GLN A 59 7.52 -12.72 -3.31
N GLY A 60 6.35 -13.22 -3.71
CA GLY A 60 5.08 -12.90 -3.07
C GLY A 60 5.02 -13.34 -1.60
N HIS A 61 5.45 -14.57 -1.30
CA HIS A 61 5.47 -15.08 0.08
C HIS A 61 6.42 -14.26 0.97
N LEU A 62 7.65 -14.04 0.51
CA LEU A 62 8.65 -13.27 1.25
C LEU A 62 8.19 -11.83 1.50
N TRP A 63 7.60 -11.17 0.50
CA TRP A 63 7.09 -9.81 0.66
C TRP A 63 5.92 -9.76 1.65
N GLY A 64 4.94 -10.65 1.52
CA GLY A 64 3.81 -10.74 2.46
C GLY A 64 4.29 -10.97 3.89
N ASN A 65 5.22 -11.90 4.09
CA ASN A 65 5.82 -12.18 5.39
C ASN A 65 6.55 -10.97 5.98
N ALA A 66 7.32 -10.24 5.16
CA ALA A 66 8.03 -9.04 5.61
C ALA A 66 7.08 -7.91 6.05
N ILE A 67 5.84 -7.87 5.55
CA ILE A 67 4.80 -6.95 6.02
C ILE A 67 4.20 -7.46 7.34
N LEU A 68 3.83 -8.75 7.41
CA LEU A 68 3.26 -9.35 8.62
C LEU A 68 4.20 -9.28 9.83
N GLN A 69 5.51 -9.42 9.60
CA GLN A 69 6.54 -9.31 10.63
C GLN A 69 6.64 -7.92 11.29
N ARG A 70 6.03 -6.88 10.69
CA ARG A 70 5.96 -5.55 11.30
C ARG A 70 4.92 -5.48 12.43
N GLY A 71 4.05 -6.48 12.53
CA GLY A 71 3.17 -6.67 13.68
C GLY A 71 1.97 -5.73 13.73
N HIS A 72 1.56 -5.14 12.61
CA HIS A 72 0.33 -4.36 12.52
C HIS A 72 -0.84 -5.23 12.09
N GLY A 73 -2.01 -5.09 12.72
CA GLY A 73 -3.21 -5.82 12.38
C GLY A 73 -3.22 -7.25 12.92
N SER A 74 -4.42 -7.83 12.94
CA SER A 74 -4.55 -9.27 13.08
C SER A 74 -4.18 -9.96 11.76
N VAL A 75 -3.79 -11.23 11.82
CA VAL A 75 -3.61 -12.04 10.60
C VAL A 75 -4.91 -12.08 9.78
N GLU A 76 -6.07 -12.04 10.43
CA GLU A 76 -7.39 -12.07 9.80
C GLU A 76 -7.67 -10.84 8.90
N ASP A 77 -7.20 -9.65 9.31
CA ASP A 77 -7.32 -8.43 8.51
C ASP A 77 -6.56 -8.55 7.18
N TRP A 78 -5.38 -9.17 7.23
CA TRP A 78 -4.53 -9.42 6.07
C TRP A 78 -5.05 -10.57 5.19
N THR A 79 -5.52 -11.66 5.78
CA THR A 79 -6.11 -12.78 5.02
C THR A 79 -7.35 -12.33 4.27
N THR A 80 -8.19 -11.49 4.87
CA THR A 80 -9.36 -10.91 4.20
C THR A 80 -8.98 -10.13 2.93
N LEU A 81 -7.87 -9.37 2.97
CA LEU A 81 -7.35 -8.69 1.79
C LEU A 81 -6.82 -9.69 0.75
N ALA A 82 -6.08 -10.70 1.17
CA ALA A 82 -5.56 -11.74 0.27
C ALA A 82 -6.68 -12.52 -0.42
N ASP A 83 -7.73 -12.88 0.30
CA ASP A 83 -8.90 -13.58 -0.25
C ASP A 83 -9.63 -12.74 -1.29
N ALA A 84 -9.79 -11.43 -1.02
CA ALA A 84 -10.37 -10.51 -1.99
C ALA A 84 -9.52 -10.38 -3.27
N VAL A 85 -8.19 -10.37 -3.14
CA VAL A 85 -7.26 -10.41 -4.29
C VAL A 85 -7.39 -11.73 -5.03
N GLY A 86 -7.45 -12.87 -4.33
CA GLY A 86 -7.63 -14.19 -4.93
C GLY A 86 -8.94 -14.34 -5.68
N ALA A 87 -10.05 -13.86 -5.12
CA ALA A 87 -11.35 -13.84 -5.77
C ALA A 87 -11.40 -12.92 -6.98
N ALA A 88 -10.67 -11.79 -6.96
CA ALA A 88 -10.51 -10.94 -8.13
C ALA A 88 -9.66 -11.64 -9.21
N ALA A 89 -8.55 -12.26 -8.83
CA ALA A 89 -7.64 -12.96 -9.74
C ALA A 89 -8.36 -14.09 -10.49
N ALA A 90 -9.21 -14.86 -9.80
CA ALA A 90 -9.99 -15.95 -10.40
C ALA A 90 -10.97 -15.49 -11.50
N ARG A 91 -11.29 -14.20 -11.58
CA ARG A 91 -12.23 -13.62 -12.55
C ARG A 91 -11.55 -12.80 -13.65
N GLN A 92 -10.24 -12.57 -13.56
CA GLN A 92 -9.50 -11.75 -14.51
C GLN A 92 -8.65 -12.63 -15.41
N THR A 93 -8.67 -12.34 -16.71
CA THR A 93 -7.81 -13.02 -17.68
C THR A 93 -6.35 -12.60 -17.47
N MET A 94 -5.43 -13.56 -17.56
CA MET A 94 -3.99 -13.30 -17.54
C MET A 94 -3.62 -12.27 -18.60
N SER A 95 -2.82 -11.26 -18.22
CA SER A 95 -2.30 -10.28 -19.16
C SER A 95 -1.26 -10.97 -20.05
N MET A 96 -1.34 -10.74 -21.35
CA MET A 96 -0.52 -11.42 -22.35
C MET A 96 0.19 -10.38 -23.22
N ALA A 97 1.44 -10.61 -23.60
CA ALA A 97 2.15 -9.77 -24.55
C ALA A 97 3.01 -10.57 -25.51
N ARG A 98 3.34 -9.95 -26.65
CA ARG A 98 4.31 -10.49 -27.60
C ARG A 98 5.72 -10.18 -27.08
N GLY A 99 6.62 -11.17 -27.17
CA GLY A 99 8.04 -10.95 -26.94
C GLY A 99 8.74 -10.35 -28.17
N ASP A 100 10.06 -10.21 -28.11
CA ASP A 100 10.85 -9.58 -29.18
C ASP A 100 11.03 -10.44 -30.45
N GLY A 101 10.28 -11.53 -30.60
CA GLY A 101 10.37 -12.44 -31.74
C GLY A 101 9.48 -12.03 -32.91
N ALA A 102 9.23 -12.98 -33.83
CA ALA A 102 8.46 -12.70 -35.04
C ALA A 102 7.01 -12.28 -34.71
N VAL A 103 6.36 -11.54 -35.61
CA VAL A 103 4.95 -11.09 -35.43
C VAL A 103 3.99 -12.27 -35.18
N HIS A 104 4.36 -13.46 -35.64
CA HIS A 104 3.60 -14.70 -35.49
C HIS A 104 3.88 -15.48 -34.20
N ASP A 105 4.80 -15.01 -33.35
CA ASP A 105 5.09 -15.69 -32.10
C ASP A 105 3.89 -15.65 -31.15
N ALA A 106 3.71 -16.76 -30.43
CA ALA A 106 2.66 -16.89 -29.43
C ALA A 106 2.81 -15.82 -28.34
N LEU A 107 1.66 -15.33 -27.86
CA LEU A 107 1.65 -14.43 -26.72
C LEU A 107 2.17 -15.14 -25.46
N LYS A 108 2.96 -14.42 -24.67
CA LYS A 108 3.53 -14.89 -23.41
C LYS A 108 2.76 -14.29 -22.23
N PRO A 109 2.55 -15.06 -21.16
CA PRO A 109 1.92 -14.53 -19.95
C PRO A 109 2.81 -13.46 -19.30
N MET A 110 2.19 -12.39 -18.83
CA MET A 110 2.82 -11.30 -18.09
C MET A 110 2.27 -11.24 -16.66
N PRO A 111 2.67 -12.18 -15.79
CA PRO A 111 2.14 -12.26 -14.41
C PRO A 111 2.36 -10.97 -13.60
N LEU A 112 3.45 -10.24 -13.84
CA LEU A 112 3.70 -8.94 -13.18
C LEU A 112 2.72 -7.86 -13.63
N LEU A 113 2.44 -7.77 -14.95
CA LEU A 113 1.46 -6.83 -15.48
C LEU A 113 0.05 -7.20 -14.99
N PHE A 114 -0.28 -8.49 -15.03
CA PHE A 114 -1.54 -9.00 -14.49
C PHE A 114 -1.74 -8.58 -13.04
N CYS A 115 -0.75 -8.80 -12.17
CA CYS A 115 -0.86 -8.37 -10.78
C CYS A 115 -0.96 -6.85 -10.64
N HIS A 116 -0.20 -6.08 -11.43
CA HIS A 116 -0.28 -4.62 -11.45
C HIS A 116 -1.69 -4.11 -11.80
N GLU A 117 -2.32 -4.69 -12.82
CA GLU A 117 -3.67 -4.35 -13.25
C GLU A 117 -4.71 -4.81 -12.22
N LEU A 118 -4.57 -6.04 -11.73
CA LEU A 118 -5.46 -6.64 -10.74
C LEU A 118 -5.54 -5.80 -9.46
N VAL A 119 -4.41 -5.37 -8.89
CA VAL A 119 -4.41 -4.57 -7.64
C VAL A 119 -4.98 -3.16 -7.82
N ARG A 120 -5.13 -2.73 -9.07
CA ARG A 120 -5.79 -1.48 -9.46
C ARG A 120 -7.24 -1.70 -9.86
N SER A 121 -7.75 -2.92 -9.94
CA SER A 121 -9.16 -3.20 -10.26
C SER A 121 -10.12 -2.62 -9.21
N PRO A 122 -11.37 -2.29 -9.59
CA PRO A 122 -12.36 -1.75 -8.64
C PRO A 122 -12.57 -2.63 -7.41
N ALA A 123 -12.63 -3.95 -7.59
CA ALA A 123 -12.84 -4.92 -6.51
C ALA A 123 -11.69 -4.89 -5.49
N VAL A 124 -10.44 -4.93 -5.96
CA VAL A 124 -9.27 -4.90 -5.08
C VAL A 124 -9.08 -3.52 -4.46
N ARG A 125 -9.36 -2.42 -5.18
CA ARG A 125 -9.36 -1.07 -4.59
C ARG A 125 -10.34 -0.97 -3.41
N ALA A 126 -11.55 -1.51 -3.54
CA ALA A 126 -12.52 -1.53 -2.45
C ALA A 126 -12.03 -2.38 -1.26
N ALA A 127 -11.38 -3.51 -1.52
CA ALA A 127 -10.78 -4.35 -0.47
C ALA A 127 -9.63 -3.64 0.26
N LYS A 128 -8.72 -2.99 -0.47
CA LYS A 128 -7.65 -2.17 0.12
C LYS A 128 -8.19 -1.05 1.01
N VAL A 129 -9.26 -0.38 0.57
CA VAL A 129 -9.91 0.66 1.38
C VAL A 129 -10.52 0.10 2.67
N ARG A 130 -11.11 -1.11 2.63
CA ARG A 130 -11.56 -1.81 3.84
C ARG A 130 -10.38 -2.15 4.76
N ALA A 131 -9.34 -2.79 4.23
CA ALA A 131 -8.15 -3.16 4.98
C ALA A 131 -7.51 -1.93 5.66
N MET A 132 -7.36 -0.82 4.94
CA MET A 132 -6.84 0.42 5.54
C MET A 132 -7.69 0.91 6.72
N ARG A 133 -9.02 0.74 6.71
CA ARG A 133 -9.85 1.13 7.86
C ARG A 133 -9.66 0.23 9.07
N HIS A 134 -9.55 -1.07 8.86
CA HIS A 134 -9.37 -2.05 9.93
C HIS A 134 -7.98 -1.97 10.55
N LEU A 135 -6.95 -1.77 9.72
CA LEU A 135 -5.55 -1.70 10.14
C LEU A 135 -5.16 -0.33 10.70
N ALA A 136 -5.90 0.74 10.37
CA ALA A 136 -5.54 2.10 10.78
C ALA A 136 -5.24 2.30 12.28
N PRO A 137 -5.93 1.65 13.24
CA PRO A 137 -5.61 1.77 14.67
C PRO A 137 -4.18 1.34 15.02
N ASP A 138 -3.64 0.34 14.33
CA ASP A 138 -2.36 -0.28 14.67
C ASP A 138 -1.16 0.46 14.08
N TYR A 139 -1.41 1.42 13.21
CA TYR A 139 -0.41 2.33 12.65
C TYR A 139 -0.39 3.69 13.38
N ARG A 140 -1.09 3.84 14.51
CA ARG A 140 -1.21 5.12 15.23
C ARG A 140 -0.06 5.44 16.17
#